data_AF-A0A848VRC1-F1
#
_entry.id   AF-A0A848VRC1-F1
#
_cell.length_a   1.000
_cell.length_b   1.000
_cell.length_c   1.000
_cell.angle_alpha   90.00
_cell.angle_beta   90.00
_cell.angle_gamma   90.00
#
_symmetry.space_group_name_H-M   'P 1'
#
loop_
_entity.id
_entity.type
_entity.pdbx_description
1 polymer ?
#
loop_
_entity_poly.entity_id
_entity_poly.type
_entity_poly.pdbx_seq_one_letter_code
_entity_poly.pdbx_strand_id
1 'polypeptide(L)'
;MANKPHASTGTDIDVFWDGRLCIHVEECVRAHSEVFEKGRKPWAMPDAGPAEEAAEVCERCPTGAMTYVRKDGGPQESAPDVNTVVIANDGPLYLSGDLEIEGAGENMEGVSFRAALCRCGESSKKPFCDGSHANAEFADSGAVGNASPGAEGTGGPLSVKLAKDGPLLLAGNFRLVTGPGRVAWEGSKAALCRCGKSANKPFCDGTHKAAGFKSD
;
A
#
# COMPACT_ATOMS: atom_id res chain seq x y z
N MET A 1 -7.25 -2.98 -19.62
CA MET A 1 -6.26 -2.94 -18.54
C MET A 1 -5.91 -4.38 -18.17
N ALA A 2 -4.66 -4.68 -17.83
CA ALA A 2 -4.27 -6.06 -17.53
C ALA A 2 -5.07 -6.59 -16.34
N ASN A 3 -5.82 -7.68 -16.55
CA ASN A 3 -6.61 -8.34 -15.50
C ASN A 3 -5.76 -9.24 -14.60
N LYS A 4 -4.44 -9.28 -14.82
CA LYS A 4 -3.49 -10.13 -14.11
C LYS A 4 -2.09 -9.48 -14.06
N PRO A 5 -1.26 -9.84 -13.07
CA PRO A 5 0.14 -9.41 -13.02
C PRO A 5 0.92 -9.86 -14.26
N HIS A 6 1.88 -9.03 -14.68
CA HIS A 6 2.89 -9.40 -15.67
C HIS A 6 4.01 -10.17 -14.98
N ALA A 7 4.29 -11.39 -15.46
CA ALA A 7 5.36 -12.23 -14.93
C ALA A 7 6.63 -12.10 -15.78
N SER A 8 7.78 -12.02 -15.12
CA SER A 8 9.11 -12.18 -15.69
C SER A 8 9.77 -13.35 -14.97
N THR A 9 10.07 -14.41 -15.71
CA THR A 9 10.53 -15.68 -15.14
C THR A 9 12.04 -15.80 -15.20
N GLY A 10 12.65 -16.24 -14.11
CA GLY A 10 14.07 -16.58 -14.01
C GLY A 10 14.30 -18.00 -13.51
N THR A 11 15.57 -18.37 -13.44
CA THR A 11 16.05 -19.66 -12.92
C THR A 11 15.83 -19.74 -11.41
N ASP A 12 16.28 -18.71 -10.68
CA ASP A 12 16.28 -18.69 -9.21
C ASP A 12 15.10 -17.90 -8.62
N ILE A 13 14.47 -17.02 -9.41
CA ILE A 13 13.37 -16.17 -8.95
C ILE A 13 12.43 -15.80 -10.11
N ASP A 14 11.13 -15.79 -9.83
CA ASP A 14 10.13 -15.13 -10.68
C ASP A 14 9.78 -13.78 -10.09
N VAL A 15 9.61 -12.77 -10.95
CA VAL A 15 9.19 -11.42 -10.55
C VAL A 15 7.86 -11.10 -11.22
N PHE A 16 6.95 -10.47 -10.46
CA PHE A 16 5.63 -10.09 -10.93
C PHE A 16 5.41 -8.59 -10.76
N TRP A 17 4.73 -7.99 -11.74
CA TRP A 17 4.29 -6.60 -11.69
C TRP A 17 2.79 -6.48 -11.93
N ASP A 18 2.07 -5.92 -10.96
CA ASP A 18 0.64 -5.65 -11.05
C ASP A 18 0.36 -4.16 -11.34
N GLY A 19 0.07 -3.87 -12.61
CA GLY A 19 -0.34 -2.53 -13.06
C GLY A 19 -1.68 -2.04 -12.49
N ARG A 20 -2.48 -2.91 -11.84
CA ARG A 20 -3.68 -2.49 -11.11
C ARG A 20 -3.29 -1.68 -9.86
N LEU A 21 -2.19 -2.06 -9.19
CA LEU A 21 -1.73 -1.48 -7.92
C LEU A 21 -0.63 -0.42 -8.09
N CYS A 22 0.13 -0.47 -9.19
CA CYS A 22 1.24 0.45 -9.41
C CYS A 22 0.78 1.90 -9.62
N ILE A 23 1.27 2.81 -8.78
CA ILE A 23 1.11 4.27 -8.96
C ILE A 23 2.42 4.96 -9.40
N HIS A 24 3.39 4.18 -9.88
CA HIS A 24 4.68 4.66 -10.37
C HIS A 24 5.49 5.48 -9.36
N VAL A 25 5.64 4.99 -8.13
CA VAL A 25 6.57 5.59 -7.13
C VAL A 25 8.06 5.46 -7.50
N GLU A 26 8.36 4.70 -8.57
CA GLU A 26 9.69 4.50 -9.16
C GLU A 26 10.74 3.76 -8.31
N GLU A 27 10.41 3.23 -7.13
CA GLU A 27 11.35 2.44 -6.30
C GLU A 27 12.06 1.32 -7.10
N CYS A 28 11.32 0.59 -7.94
CA CYS A 28 11.86 -0.51 -8.73
C CYS A 28 12.93 -0.08 -9.74
N VAL A 29 12.88 1.14 -10.26
CA VAL A 29 13.85 1.65 -11.24
C VAL A 29 14.94 2.53 -10.60
N ARG A 30 14.71 3.02 -9.38
CA ARG A 30 15.70 3.80 -8.61
C ARG A 30 16.73 2.94 -7.89
N ALA A 31 16.45 1.65 -7.70
CA ALA A 31 17.41 0.72 -7.12
C ALA A 31 18.70 0.57 -7.95
N HIS A 32 18.69 0.98 -9.24
CA HIS A 32 19.83 0.89 -10.16
C HIS A 32 20.40 -0.54 -10.27
N SER A 33 19.53 -1.55 -10.32
CA SER A 33 19.92 -2.95 -10.49
C SER A 33 20.00 -3.36 -11.96
N GLU A 34 20.81 -4.37 -12.27
CA GLU A 34 20.81 -4.98 -13.61
C GLU A 34 19.49 -5.72 -13.90
N VAL A 35 18.77 -6.10 -12.83
CA VAL A 35 17.46 -6.78 -12.88
C VAL A 35 16.36 -5.85 -13.41
N PHE A 36 16.31 -4.58 -13.00
CA PHE A 36 15.23 -3.65 -13.33
C PHE A 36 15.72 -2.40 -14.06
N GLU A 37 15.34 -2.25 -15.33
CA GLU A 37 15.82 -1.13 -16.15
C GLU A 37 14.68 -0.37 -16.84
N LYS A 38 14.60 0.93 -16.59
CA LYS A 38 13.61 1.82 -17.21
C LYS A 38 13.88 1.92 -18.72
N GLY A 39 12.88 1.57 -19.53
CA GLY A 39 12.96 1.67 -21.00
C GLY A 39 13.46 0.40 -21.69
N ARG A 40 13.96 -0.59 -20.94
CA ARG A 40 14.33 -1.91 -21.48
C ARG A 40 13.10 -2.76 -21.80
N LYS A 41 13.24 -3.70 -22.75
CA LYS A 41 12.23 -4.73 -23.06
C LYS A 41 12.91 -6.12 -23.07
N PRO A 42 12.59 -7.03 -22.13
CA PRO A 42 11.69 -6.84 -20.99
C PRO A 42 12.27 -5.86 -19.94
N TRP A 43 11.38 -5.19 -19.20
CA TRP A 43 11.79 -4.21 -18.18
C TRP A 43 12.51 -4.88 -16.99
N ALA A 44 12.06 -6.09 -16.63
CA ALA A 44 12.66 -6.94 -15.61
C ALA A 44 13.35 -8.14 -16.26
N MET A 45 14.58 -8.43 -15.84
CA MET A 45 15.37 -9.59 -16.24
C MET A 45 15.87 -10.30 -14.98
N PRO A 46 15.11 -11.27 -14.43
CA PRO A 46 15.44 -11.91 -13.16
C PRO A 46 16.84 -12.56 -13.11
N ASP A 47 17.30 -13.12 -14.23
CA ASP A 47 18.62 -13.76 -14.32
C ASP A 47 19.79 -12.78 -14.55
N ALA A 48 19.53 -11.47 -14.62
CA ALA A 48 20.57 -10.46 -14.81
C ALA A 48 21.33 -10.12 -13.50
N GLY A 49 20.87 -10.60 -12.35
CA GLY A 49 21.51 -10.36 -11.06
C GLY A 49 21.12 -11.41 -10.03
N PRO A 50 21.64 -11.31 -8.79
CA PRO A 50 21.28 -12.23 -7.72
C PRO A 50 19.78 -12.18 -7.39
N ALA A 51 19.19 -13.34 -7.09
CA ALA A 51 17.77 -13.43 -6.69
C ALA A 51 17.45 -12.58 -5.45
N GLU A 52 18.40 -12.42 -4.54
CA GLU A 52 18.25 -11.57 -3.36
C GLU A 52 18.04 -10.11 -3.72
N GLU A 53 18.81 -9.58 -4.68
CA GLU A 53 18.68 -8.19 -5.12
C GLU A 53 17.32 -7.96 -5.79
N ALA A 54 16.86 -8.93 -6.60
CA ALA A 54 15.54 -8.87 -7.20
C ALA A 54 14.42 -8.84 -6.15
N ALA A 55 14.52 -9.70 -5.12
CA ALA A 55 13.57 -9.76 -4.00
C ALA A 55 13.54 -8.45 -3.21
N GLU A 56 14.71 -7.93 -2.80
CA GLU A 56 14.81 -6.66 -2.06
C GLU A 56 14.17 -5.50 -2.81
N VAL A 57 14.40 -5.39 -4.13
CA VAL A 57 13.83 -4.30 -4.94
C VAL A 57 12.31 -4.46 -5.08
N CYS A 58 11.81 -5.70 -5.19
CA CYS A 58 10.37 -5.95 -5.13
C CYS A 58 9.78 -5.49 -3.79
N GLU A 59 10.43 -5.78 -2.66
CA GLU A 59 9.97 -5.43 -1.31
C GLU A 59 9.97 -3.92 -1.02
N ARG A 60 10.80 -3.14 -1.73
CA ARG A 60 10.77 -1.67 -1.65
C ARG A 60 9.50 -1.04 -2.24
N CYS A 61 8.71 -1.76 -3.03
CA CYS A 61 7.46 -1.25 -3.61
C CYS A 61 6.34 -1.06 -2.54
N PRO A 62 6.01 0.17 -2.13
CA PRO A 62 5.07 0.39 -1.02
C PRO A 62 3.61 0.09 -1.37
N THR A 63 3.31 -0.24 -2.63
CA THR A 63 1.94 -0.44 -3.13
C THR A 63 1.56 -1.91 -3.25
N GLY A 64 2.50 -2.84 -3.02
CA GLY A 64 2.32 -4.26 -3.30
C GLY A 64 2.24 -4.58 -4.80
N ALA A 65 2.62 -3.64 -5.68
CA ALA A 65 2.57 -3.87 -7.12
C ALA A 65 3.72 -4.75 -7.63
N MET A 66 4.77 -4.94 -6.83
CA MET A 66 5.89 -5.82 -7.13
C MET A 66 5.91 -6.95 -6.13
N THR A 67 5.92 -8.19 -6.64
CA THR A 67 6.07 -9.41 -5.85
C THR A 67 7.04 -10.35 -6.54
N TYR A 68 7.40 -11.43 -5.86
CA TYR A 68 8.31 -12.43 -6.38
C TYR A 68 7.98 -13.82 -5.85
N VAL A 69 8.54 -14.84 -6.48
CA VAL A 69 8.59 -16.22 -5.98
C VAL A 69 10.03 -16.72 -6.08
N ARG A 70 10.67 -16.99 -4.94
CA ARG A 70 11.99 -17.65 -4.89
C ARG A 70 11.88 -19.12 -5.28
N LYS A 71 12.83 -19.57 -6.08
CA LYS A 71 13.02 -20.98 -6.52
C LYS A 71 14.33 -21.57 -6.01
N ASP A 72 15.26 -20.73 -5.60
CA ASP A 72 16.55 -21.07 -5.02
C ASP A 72 16.49 -21.50 -3.53
N GLY A 73 15.29 -21.49 -2.93
CA GLY A 73 15.08 -21.80 -1.52
C GLY A 73 15.33 -20.62 -0.57
N GLY A 74 15.56 -19.41 -1.10
CA GLY A 74 15.59 -18.19 -0.31
C GLY A 74 14.22 -17.84 0.30
N PRO A 75 14.18 -16.87 1.22
CA PRO A 75 12.94 -16.45 1.88
C PRO A 75 11.95 -15.87 0.87
N GLN A 76 10.66 -16.18 1.07
CA GLN A 76 9.57 -15.44 0.42
C GLN A 76 9.23 -14.20 1.25
N GLU A 77 8.55 -13.24 0.64
CA GLU A 77 8.03 -12.08 1.36
C GLU A 77 7.11 -12.53 2.50
N SER A 78 7.28 -11.93 3.67
CA SER A 78 6.46 -12.17 4.86
C SER A 78 6.04 -10.86 5.49
N ALA A 79 4.94 -10.89 6.24
CA ALA A 79 4.47 -9.72 6.98
C ALA A 79 5.54 -9.25 7.99
N PRO A 80 5.71 -7.92 8.17
CA PRO A 80 6.58 -7.38 9.20
C PRO A 80 6.02 -7.62 10.61
N ASP A 81 6.90 -7.55 11.62
CA ASP A 81 6.52 -7.69 13.04
C ASP A 81 5.60 -6.56 13.56
N VAL A 82 5.51 -5.46 12.81
CA VAL A 82 4.72 -4.28 13.14
C VAL A 82 3.86 -3.86 11.96
N ASN A 83 2.54 -3.81 12.13
CA ASN A 83 1.69 -3.20 11.12
C ASN A 83 1.81 -1.67 11.19
N THR A 84 1.98 -1.04 10.04
CA THR A 84 2.09 0.41 9.93
C THR A 84 1.18 0.95 8.84
N VAL A 85 0.71 2.18 9.06
CA VAL A 85 -0.01 2.98 8.07
C VAL A 85 0.72 4.31 7.98
N VAL A 86 1.52 4.47 6.93
CA VAL A 86 2.19 5.73 6.63
C VAL A 86 1.21 6.67 5.92
N ILE A 87 1.03 7.86 6.48
CA ILE A 87 0.18 8.91 5.95
C ILE A 87 1.06 9.79 5.05
N ALA A 88 1.00 9.53 3.74
CA ALA A 88 1.74 10.34 2.78
C ALA A 88 1.13 11.74 2.68
N ASN A 89 1.98 12.77 2.70
CA ASN A 89 1.58 14.14 2.45
C ASN A 89 0.89 14.21 1.08
N ASP A 90 -0.29 14.83 1.03
CA ASP A 90 -1.07 15.03 -0.20
C ASP A 90 -1.37 13.73 -0.98
N GLY A 91 -1.25 12.59 -0.31
CA GLY A 91 -1.16 11.29 -0.94
C GLY A 91 -1.92 10.17 -0.23
N PRO A 92 -1.66 8.92 -0.62
CA PRO A 92 -2.37 7.76 -0.11
C PRO A 92 -2.00 7.42 1.34
N LEU A 93 -2.69 6.42 1.89
CA LEU A 93 -2.22 5.66 3.04
C LEU A 93 -1.39 4.49 2.53
N TYR A 94 -0.11 4.41 2.89
CA TYR A 94 0.71 3.22 2.62
C TYR A 94 0.63 2.28 3.82
N LEU A 95 0.06 1.10 3.61
CA LEU A 95 -0.04 0.05 4.61
C LEU A 95 1.14 -0.91 4.43
N SER A 96 1.71 -1.36 5.54
CA SER A 96 2.66 -2.47 5.58
C SER A 96 2.31 -3.34 6.79
N GLY A 97 2.12 -4.65 6.61
CA GLY A 97 1.61 -5.51 7.68
C GLY A 97 1.19 -6.90 7.19
N ASP A 98 0.46 -7.63 8.03
CA ASP A 98 -0.28 -8.85 7.65
C ASP A 98 -1.70 -8.43 7.24
N LEU A 99 -1.91 -8.12 5.97
CA LEU A 99 -3.07 -7.34 5.53
C LEU A 99 -4.22 -8.22 5.02
N GLU A 100 -5.42 -7.97 5.54
CA GLU A 100 -6.67 -8.56 5.06
C GLU A 100 -7.60 -7.45 4.53
N ILE A 101 -7.43 -7.10 3.26
CA ILE A 101 -8.18 -5.99 2.63
C ILE A 101 -9.45 -6.50 1.95
N GLU A 102 -10.61 -6.01 2.39
CA GLU A 102 -11.89 -6.30 1.75
C GLU A 102 -11.91 -5.78 0.30
N GLY A 103 -12.31 -6.64 -0.63
CA GLY A 103 -12.36 -6.32 -2.06
C GLY A 103 -11.01 -6.40 -2.78
N ALA A 104 -9.94 -6.87 -2.12
CA ALA A 104 -8.74 -7.29 -2.83
C ALA A 104 -9.09 -8.41 -3.82
N GLY A 105 -8.77 -8.20 -5.10
CA GLY A 105 -9.09 -9.14 -6.16
C GLY A 105 -8.20 -10.38 -6.15
N GLU A 106 -8.60 -11.42 -6.89
CA GLU A 106 -7.76 -12.58 -7.11
C GLU A 106 -6.42 -12.17 -7.76
N ASN A 107 -5.35 -12.87 -7.37
CA ASN A 107 -3.98 -12.66 -7.86
C ASN A 107 -3.44 -11.24 -7.57
N MET A 108 -3.70 -10.71 -6.38
CA MET A 108 -3.13 -9.45 -5.86
C MET A 108 -2.21 -9.73 -4.66
N GLU A 109 -1.30 -10.68 -4.78
CA GLU A 109 -0.50 -11.26 -3.68
C GLU A 109 0.22 -10.20 -2.83
N GLY A 110 0.70 -9.13 -3.45
CA GLY A 110 1.42 -8.07 -2.73
C GLY A 110 0.55 -7.33 -1.72
N VAL A 111 -0.78 -7.31 -1.91
CA VAL A 111 -1.71 -6.64 -0.98
C VAL A 111 -1.89 -7.37 0.34
N SER A 112 -1.37 -8.60 0.47
CA SER A 112 -1.25 -9.29 1.75
C SER A 112 -0.17 -8.67 2.64
N PHE A 113 0.75 -7.88 2.09
CA PHE A 113 1.86 -7.30 2.84
C PHE A 113 1.95 -5.78 2.75
N ARG A 114 1.65 -5.21 1.57
CA ARG A 114 1.83 -3.79 1.27
C ARG A 114 0.71 -3.28 0.36
N ALA A 115 0.15 -2.11 0.67
CA ALA A 115 -0.89 -1.53 -0.17
C ALA A 115 -0.90 0.00 -0.09
N ALA A 116 -1.23 0.65 -1.20
CA ALA A 116 -1.55 2.08 -1.22
C ALA A 116 -3.06 2.27 -1.29
N LEU A 117 -3.68 2.75 -0.21
CA LEU A 117 -5.12 3.00 -0.14
C LEU A 117 -5.46 4.46 -0.41
N CYS A 118 -6.56 4.67 -1.14
CA CYS A 118 -7.04 5.99 -1.51
C CYS A 118 -7.51 6.77 -0.29
N ARG A 119 -7.02 8.00 -0.18
CA ARG A 119 -7.36 8.94 0.90
C ARG A 119 -8.05 10.21 0.39
N CYS A 120 -7.88 10.52 -0.90
CA CYS A 120 -8.40 11.75 -1.53
C CYS A 120 -9.85 11.65 -1.98
N GLY A 121 -10.40 10.45 -2.17
CA GLY A 121 -11.75 10.22 -2.68
C GLY A 121 -11.86 10.08 -4.21
N GLU A 122 -10.82 10.39 -4.97
CA GLU A 122 -10.90 10.50 -6.43
C GLU A 122 -10.43 9.27 -7.22
N SER A 123 -9.82 8.28 -6.56
CA SER A 123 -9.35 7.06 -7.26
C SER A 123 -10.47 6.36 -8.04
N SER A 124 -10.18 5.93 -9.26
CA SER A 124 -11.04 5.04 -10.06
C SER A 124 -10.93 3.57 -9.67
N LYS A 125 -9.92 3.22 -8.84
CA LYS A 125 -9.59 1.86 -8.41
C LYS A 125 -9.83 1.63 -6.92
N LYS A 126 -10.80 2.32 -6.32
CA LYS A 126 -11.10 2.21 -4.88
C LYS A 126 -11.25 0.74 -4.47
N PRO A 127 -10.72 0.33 -3.30
CA PRO A 127 -10.14 1.18 -2.26
C PRO A 127 -8.68 1.60 -2.51
N PHE A 128 -8.04 1.09 -3.57
CA PHE A 128 -6.63 1.39 -3.87
C PHE A 128 -6.44 2.79 -4.45
N CYS A 129 -5.26 3.36 -4.21
CA CYS A 129 -4.82 4.59 -4.86
C CYS A 129 -4.42 4.29 -6.31
N ASP A 130 -4.76 5.20 -7.23
CA ASP A 130 -4.35 5.13 -8.63
C ASP A 130 -3.55 6.37 -9.08
N GLY A 131 -3.11 7.20 -8.12
CA GLY A 131 -2.39 8.45 -8.38
C GLY A 131 -3.30 9.68 -8.58
N SER A 132 -4.63 9.53 -8.64
CA SER A 132 -5.55 10.64 -8.92
C SER A 132 -5.48 11.80 -7.93
N HIS A 133 -4.90 11.60 -6.74
CA HIS A 133 -4.70 12.66 -5.74
C HIS A 133 -3.89 13.86 -6.27
N ALA A 134 -2.94 13.63 -7.18
CA ALA A 134 -2.14 14.71 -7.78
C ALA A 134 -3.01 15.63 -8.67
N ASN A 135 -3.82 15.04 -9.55
CA ASN A 135 -4.73 15.80 -10.43
C ASN A 135 -5.90 16.41 -9.66
N ALA A 136 -6.29 15.79 -8.55
CA ALA A 136 -7.34 16.28 -7.66
C ALA A 136 -6.85 17.42 -6.72
N GLU A 137 -5.56 17.76 -6.76
CA GLU A 137 -4.93 18.73 -5.87
C GLU A 137 -5.26 18.45 -4.40
N PHE A 138 -5.19 17.16 -4.02
CA PHE A 138 -5.54 16.73 -2.68
C PHE A 138 -4.55 17.31 -1.67
N ALA A 139 -5.01 18.25 -0.84
CA ALA A 139 -4.19 18.88 0.19
C ALA A 139 -4.46 18.27 1.56
N ASP A 140 -3.46 17.56 2.10
CA ASP A 140 -3.42 17.15 3.50
C ASP A 140 -1.99 16.80 3.93
N SER A 141 -1.50 17.54 4.93
CA SER A 141 -0.14 17.39 5.49
C SER A 141 0.14 16.05 6.20
N GLY A 142 -0.86 15.18 6.39
CA GLY A 142 -0.73 13.96 7.16
C GLY A 142 -0.51 14.18 8.67
N ALA A 143 -0.77 15.39 9.16
CA ALA A 143 -0.60 15.73 10.57
C ALA A 143 -1.61 14.96 11.44
N VAL A 144 -1.10 14.36 12.51
CA VAL A 144 -1.88 13.66 13.53
C VAL A 144 -1.48 14.19 14.89
N GLY A 145 -2.46 14.40 15.77
CA GLY A 145 -2.23 14.80 17.16
C GLY A 145 -1.45 13.74 17.96
N ASN A 146 -1.24 14.01 19.25
CA ASN A 146 -0.46 13.12 20.13
C ASN A 146 -1.32 12.16 20.96
N ALA A 147 -2.64 12.20 20.82
CA ALA A 147 -3.53 11.31 21.54
C ALA A 147 -3.48 9.91 20.91
N SER A 148 -3.02 8.93 21.69
CA SER A 148 -2.89 7.53 21.28
C SER A 148 -3.52 6.64 22.36
N PRO A 149 -4.42 5.70 22.01
CA PRO A 149 -4.92 4.72 22.98
C PRO A 149 -3.83 3.75 23.44
N GLY A 150 -2.72 3.63 22.69
CA GLY A 150 -1.68 2.63 22.91
C GLY A 150 -2.03 1.32 22.19
N ALA A 151 -1.01 0.59 21.76
CA ALA A 151 -1.21 -0.72 21.16
C ALA A 151 -1.13 -1.84 22.21
N GLU A 152 -1.99 -2.84 22.09
CA GLU A 152 -1.99 -4.05 22.93
C GLU A 152 -0.99 -5.12 22.40
N GLY A 153 -0.34 -4.85 21.27
CA GLY A 153 0.66 -5.67 20.58
C GLY A 153 1.22 -4.93 19.36
N THR A 154 2.10 -5.56 18.56
CA THR A 154 2.74 -4.87 17.43
C THR A 154 2.33 -5.39 16.05
N GLY A 155 2.07 -6.69 15.88
CA GLY A 155 1.75 -7.31 14.59
C GLY A 155 0.48 -8.16 14.60
N GLY A 156 0.49 -9.21 13.78
CA GLY A 156 -0.67 -10.07 13.49
C GLY A 156 -1.60 -9.47 12.43
N PRO A 157 -2.71 -10.14 12.07
CA PRO A 157 -3.59 -9.69 11.01
C PRO A 157 -4.14 -8.28 11.24
N LEU A 158 -4.13 -7.48 10.18
CA LEU A 158 -4.73 -6.16 10.07
C LEU A 158 -5.85 -6.21 9.03
N SER A 159 -7.07 -6.32 9.53
CA SER A 159 -8.29 -6.28 8.71
C SER A 159 -8.59 -4.85 8.28
N VAL A 160 -8.83 -4.66 6.98
CA VAL A 160 -9.26 -3.40 6.37
C VAL A 160 -10.60 -3.61 5.70
N LYS A 161 -11.68 -3.23 6.40
CA LYS A 161 -13.05 -3.31 5.87
C LYS A 161 -13.49 -2.01 5.23
N LEU A 162 -14.39 -2.09 4.26
CA LEU A 162 -14.94 -0.94 3.55
C LEU A 162 -16.33 -0.64 4.08
N ALA A 163 -16.49 0.49 4.78
CA ALA A 163 -17.83 0.99 5.02
C ALA A 163 -18.41 1.50 3.69
N LYS A 164 -19.63 1.04 3.36
CA LYS A 164 -20.39 1.53 2.20
C LYS A 164 -20.46 3.05 2.23
N ASP A 165 -20.06 3.70 1.12
CA ASP A 165 -20.05 5.16 0.99
C ASP A 165 -19.29 5.87 2.14
N GLY A 166 -18.35 5.17 2.79
CA GLY A 166 -17.81 5.54 4.09
C GLY A 166 -16.31 5.30 4.24
N PRO A 167 -15.80 5.34 5.49
CA PRO A 167 -14.37 5.19 5.77
C PRO A 167 -13.83 3.78 5.54
N LEU A 168 -12.51 3.66 5.61
CA LEU A 168 -11.82 2.39 5.85
C LEU A 168 -11.93 2.06 7.34
N LEU A 169 -12.33 0.85 7.69
CA LEU A 169 -12.44 0.36 9.06
C LEU A 169 -11.27 -0.60 9.33
N LEU A 170 -10.27 -0.14 10.07
CA LEU A 170 -9.11 -0.93 10.43
C LEU A 170 -9.33 -1.64 11.77
N ALA A 171 -8.96 -2.91 11.83
CA ALA A 171 -8.97 -3.72 13.04
C ALA A 171 -7.77 -4.68 13.10
N GLY A 172 -7.04 -4.69 14.22
CA GLY A 172 -5.73 -5.31 14.38
C GLY A 172 -4.74 -4.29 14.94
N ASN A 173 -3.61 -4.70 15.51
CA ASN A 173 -2.64 -3.76 16.07
C ASN A 173 -1.92 -3.02 14.94
N PHE A 174 -1.87 -1.68 14.97
CA PHE A 174 -1.07 -0.91 14.00
C PHE A 174 -0.63 0.45 14.55
N ARG A 175 0.34 1.03 13.84
CA ARG A 175 0.83 2.40 14.07
C ARG A 175 0.47 3.31 12.91
N LEU A 176 -0.03 4.51 13.19
CA LEU A 176 -0.04 5.59 12.20
C LEU A 176 1.31 6.30 12.23
N VAL A 177 1.93 6.39 11.07
CA VAL A 177 3.24 7.02 10.89
C VAL A 177 3.07 8.21 9.96
N THR A 178 3.55 9.38 10.35
CA THR A 178 3.53 10.57 9.48
C THR A 178 4.61 10.48 8.40
N GLY A 179 4.52 11.27 7.33
CA GLY A 179 5.53 11.30 6.25
C GLY A 179 7.00 11.38 6.71
N PRO A 180 7.35 12.19 7.74
CA PRO A 180 8.71 12.23 8.31
C PRO A 180 9.12 11.02 9.17
N GLY A 181 8.29 9.98 9.30
CA GLY A 181 8.59 8.77 10.07
C GLY A 181 8.19 8.81 11.54
N ARG A 182 7.57 9.90 12.03
CA ARG A 182 7.08 9.94 13.42
C ARG A 182 5.87 9.02 13.60
N VAL A 183 5.95 8.09 14.55
CA VAL A 183 4.78 7.36 15.09
C VAL A 183 3.89 8.35 15.83
N ALA A 184 2.70 8.60 15.31
CA ALA A 184 1.79 9.61 15.83
C ALA A 184 0.57 9.03 16.55
N TRP A 185 0.23 7.77 16.29
CA TRP A 185 -0.89 7.08 16.90
C TRP A 185 -0.61 5.58 16.91
N GLU A 186 -1.05 4.89 17.95
CA GLU A 186 -0.96 3.45 18.12
C GLU A 186 -2.26 2.92 18.71
N GLY A 187 -2.78 1.82 18.17
CA GLY A 187 -4.02 1.23 18.65
C GLY A 187 -4.46 0.05 17.80
N SER A 188 -5.62 -0.52 18.16
CA SER A 188 -6.14 -1.74 17.52
C SER A 188 -7.33 -1.51 16.59
N LYS A 189 -7.92 -0.31 16.59
CA LYS A 189 -9.09 0.05 15.77
C LYS A 189 -9.08 1.52 15.39
N ALA A 190 -9.35 1.84 14.13
CA ALA A 190 -9.66 3.19 13.69
C ALA A 190 -10.55 3.20 12.44
N ALA A 191 -11.31 4.27 12.28
CA ALA A 191 -11.97 4.60 11.02
C ALA A 191 -11.17 5.67 10.29
N LEU A 192 -10.55 5.33 9.15
CA LEU A 192 -9.73 6.26 8.36
C LEU A 192 -10.54 6.84 7.20
N CYS A 193 -10.44 8.16 7.02
CA CYS A 193 -11.10 8.89 5.96
C CYS A 193 -10.55 8.45 4.59
N ARG A 194 -11.45 8.07 3.68
CA ARG A 194 -11.13 7.85 2.26
C ARG A 194 -11.89 8.77 1.29
N CYS A 195 -12.75 9.65 1.81
CA CYS A 195 -13.51 10.61 0.98
C CYS A 195 -12.76 11.91 0.71
N GLY A 196 -11.60 12.15 1.35
CA GLY A 196 -10.82 13.37 1.21
C GLY A 196 -11.38 14.62 1.90
N LYS A 197 -12.57 14.57 2.51
CA LYS A 197 -13.27 15.77 3.03
C LYS A 197 -13.30 15.92 4.55
N SER A 198 -12.79 14.95 5.32
CA SER A 198 -12.77 15.08 6.79
C SER A 198 -11.97 16.31 7.25
N ALA A 199 -12.44 16.98 8.30
CA ALA A 199 -11.71 18.01 9.04
C ALA A 199 -10.75 17.43 10.09
N ASN A 200 -10.84 16.13 10.39
CA ASN A 200 -9.99 15.42 11.36
C ASN A 200 -9.16 14.32 10.69
N LYS A 201 -8.62 14.58 9.49
CA LYS A 201 -7.79 13.61 8.77
C LYS A 201 -6.57 13.20 9.63
N PRO A 202 -6.11 11.95 9.50
CA PRO A 202 -6.58 10.90 8.59
C PRO A 202 -7.84 10.17 9.08
N PHE A 203 -8.39 10.54 10.24
CA PHE A 203 -9.58 9.89 10.80
C PHE A 203 -10.85 10.33 10.08
N CYS A 204 -11.87 9.49 10.15
CA CYS A 204 -13.21 9.83 9.70
C CYS A 204 -13.98 10.59 10.79
N ASP A 205 -14.62 11.69 10.42
CA ASP A 205 -15.51 12.49 11.28
C ASP A 205 -16.98 12.45 10.83
N GLY A 206 -17.31 11.59 9.85
CA GLY A 206 -18.66 11.49 9.29
C GLY A 206 -18.95 12.41 8.09
N THR A 207 -18.01 13.31 7.71
CA THR A 207 -18.22 14.28 6.61
C THR A 207 -18.57 13.63 5.26
N HIS A 208 -18.18 12.37 5.04
CA HIS A 208 -18.51 11.60 3.84
C HIS A 208 -20.02 11.57 3.52
N LYS A 209 -20.90 11.60 4.54
CA LYS A 209 -22.36 11.61 4.35
C LYS A 209 -22.83 12.91 3.70
N ALA A 210 -22.42 14.04 4.28
CA ALA A 210 -22.78 15.37 3.79
C ALA A 210 -22.10 15.68 2.44
N ALA A 211 -20.88 15.18 2.24
CA ALA A 211 -20.15 15.30 0.98
C ALA A 211 -20.71 14.40 -0.14
N GLY A 212 -21.69 13.54 0.15
CA GLY A 212 -22.27 12.63 -0.83
C GLY A 212 -21.26 11.64 -1.40
N PHE A 213 -20.25 11.25 -0.62
CA PHE A 213 -19.21 10.34 -1.08
C PHE A 213 -19.83 9.02 -1.54
N LYS A 214 -19.45 8.58 -2.75
CA LYS A 214 -19.86 7.31 -3.33
C LYS A 214 -18.66 6.45 -3.63
N SER A 215 -18.69 5.25 -3.08
CA SER A 215 -17.72 4.21 -3.35
C SER A 215 -18.38 2.93 -2.87
N ASP A 216 -18.68 2.07 -3.84
CA ASP A 216 -19.33 0.78 -3.61
C ASP A 216 -18.65 -0.02 -2.50
#